data_AF-A0A667HTJ4-F1
#
_entry.id   AF-A0A667HTJ4-F1
#
_cell.length_a   1.000
_cell.length_b   1.000
_cell.length_c   1.000
_cell.angle_alpha   90.00
_cell.angle_beta   90.00
_cell.angle_gamma   90.00
#
_symmetry.space_group_name_H-M   'P 1'
#
loop_
_entity.id
_entity.type
_entity.pdbx_description
1 polymer ?
#
loop_
_entity_poly.entity_id
_entity_poly.type
_entity_poly.pdbx_seq_one_letter_code
_entity_poly.pdbx_strand_id
1 'polypeptide(L)'
;MEVMDLFSTDDLAGFLQARAREGWLVAGTVGCLGPEISSFSEIPVTSCLEFLWDRPTVLVLGNEGSGLSKEVQASCQLLLTILPGRQLPSGLDSLNVSVAAGILLHSICSQRKGFSAEKREQLLDPQGTSATSAGPRVAQHPGLSSEPEQERHNGG
;
A
#
# COMPACT_ATOMS: atom_id res chain seq x y z
N MET A 1 14.46 3.47 15.21
CA MET A 1 15.05 3.23 13.87
C MET A 1 13.86 3.05 12.93
N GLU A 2 13.74 3.88 11.90
CA GLU A 2 12.69 3.65 10.90
C GLU A 2 13.08 2.44 10.06
N VAL A 3 12.17 1.49 9.91
CA VAL A 3 12.37 0.26 9.13
C VAL A 3 11.43 0.35 7.94
N MET A 4 12.00 0.54 6.74
CA MET A 4 11.28 0.54 5.48
C MET A 4 12.06 -0.27 4.47
N ASP A 5 11.36 -1.08 3.69
CA ASP A 5 11.97 -1.86 2.61
C ASP A 5 12.44 -0.92 1.50
N LEU A 6 13.70 -1.08 1.07
CA LEU A 6 14.31 -0.31 -0.01
C LEU A 6 14.42 -1.18 -1.26
N PHE A 7 13.96 -0.66 -2.39
CA PHE A 7 14.05 -1.30 -3.70
C PHE A 7 14.65 -0.33 -4.73
N SER A 8 15.29 -0.89 -5.77
CA SER A 8 15.85 -0.13 -6.90
C SER A 8 15.47 -0.80 -8.22
N THR A 9 15.30 -0.02 -9.27
CA THR A 9 15.04 -0.49 -10.64
C THR A 9 15.74 0.41 -11.64
N ASP A 10 16.30 -0.17 -12.70
CA ASP A 10 16.89 0.58 -13.81
C ASP A 10 15.82 0.98 -14.85
N ASP A 11 14.68 0.29 -14.85
CA ASP A 11 13.53 0.58 -15.70
C ASP A 11 12.33 0.97 -14.84
N LEU A 12 12.24 2.27 -14.53
CA LEU A 12 11.12 2.81 -13.76
C LEU A 12 9.82 2.80 -14.57
N ALA A 13 9.86 3.14 -15.86
CA ALA A 13 8.66 3.22 -16.69
C ALA A 13 8.00 1.85 -16.86
N GLY A 14 8.78 0.82 -17.17
CA GLY A 14 8.29 -0.55 -17.27
C GLY A 14 7.72 -1.06 -15.94
N PHE A 15 8.36 -0.75 -14.81
CA PHE A 15 7.85 -1.07 -13.48
C PHE A 15 6.48 -0.41 -13.22
N LEU A 16 6.34 0.89 -13.50
CA LEU A 16 5.10 1.63 -13.30
C LEU A 16 3.97 1.05 -14.18
N GLN A 17 4.26 0.76 -15.45
CA GLN A 17 3.30 0.13 -16.35
C GLN A 17 2.88 -1.27 -15.89
N ALA A 18 3.81 -2.07 -15.37
CA ALA A 18 3.50 -3.39 -14.82
C ALA A 18 2.55 -3.28 -13.62
N ARG A 19 2.82 -2.36 -12.68
CA ARG A 19 1.93 -2.11 -11.53
C ARG A 19 0.57 -1.58 -11.95
N ALA A 20 0.52 -0.70 -12.97
CA ALA A 20 -0.74 -0.23 -13.53
C ALA A 20 -1.60 -1.39 -14.07
N ARG A 21 -1.00 -2.36 -14.78
CA ARG A 21 -1.70 -3.57 -15.26
C ARG A 21 -2.18 -4.48 -14.14
N GLU A 22 -1.51 -4.47 -12.99
CA GLU A 22 -1.92 -5.19 -11.77
C GLU A 22 -3.04 -4.45 -10.99
N GLY A 23 -3.55 -3.33 -11.51
CA GLY A 23 -4.62 -2.56 -10.88
C GLY A 23 -4.14 -1.52 -9.86
N TRP A 24 -2.84 -1.25 -9.78
CA TRP A 24 -2.32 -0.16 -8.96
C TRP A 24 -2.56 1.18 -9.65
N LEU A 25 -2.91 2.19 -8.87
CA LEU A 25 -2.89 3.57 -9.33
C LEU A 25 -1.44 4.06 -9.40
N VAL A 26 -1.04 4.60 -10.55
CA VAL A 26 0.24 5.32 -10.68
C VAL A 26 -0.03 6.81 -10.67
N ALA A 27 0.35 7.47 -9.57
CA ALA A 27 0.19 8.90 -9.37
C ALA A 27 1.54 9.59 -9.40
N GLY A 28 1.77 10.45 -10.39
CA GLY A 28 2.96 11.29 -10.46
C GLY A 28 2.78 12.59 -9.68
N THR A 29 3.86 13.31 -9.40
CA THR A 29 3.79 14.65 -8.80
C THR A 29 4.27 15.73 -9.74
N VAL A 30 3.59 16.87 -9.73
CA VAL A 30 4.00 18.08 -10.45
C VAL A 30 3.99 19.30 -9.54
N GLY A 31 4.87 20.27 -9.85
CA GLY A 31 4.90 21.55 -9.17
C GLY A 31 3.63 22.39 -9.43
N CYS A 32 3.63 23.62 -8.90
CA CYS A 32 2.52 24.53 -9.17
C CYS A 32 2.54 24.92 -10.65
N LEU A 33 1.56 24.45 -11.42
CA LEU A 33 1.43 24.81 -12.83
C LEU A 33 1.08 26.30 -12.91
N GLY A 34 1.95 27.09 -13.55
CA GLY A 34 1.59 28.44 -13.95
C GLY A 34 0.47 28.41 -15.00
N PRO A 35 -0.19 29.56 -15.28
CA PRO A 35 -1.25 29.66 -16.29
C PRO A 35 -0.84 29.11 -17.67
N GLU A 36 0.45 29.14 -17.98
CA GLU A 36 1.06 28.84 -19.27
C GLU A 36 1.23 27.33 -19.59
N ILE A 37 1.06 26.43 -18.61
CA ILE A 37 1.44 25.01 -18.75
C ILE A 37 0.23 24.07 -18.83
N SER A 38 -0.99 24.62 -18.79
CA SER A 38 -2.25 23.87 -18.76
C SER A 38 -2.60 23.11 -20.05
N SER A 39 -1.73 23.10 -21.07
CA SER A 39 -2.12 22.68 -22.43
C SER A 39 -1.41 21.45 -23.01
N PHE A 40 -0.50 20.77 -22.28
CA PHE A 40 0.36 19.74 -22.89
C PHE A 40 0.37 18.36 -22.21
N SER A 41 -0.37 18.16 -21.12
CA SER A 41 -0.49 16.82 -20.52
C SER A 41 -1.93 16.33 -20.65
N GLU A 42 -2.10 15.23 -21.38
CA GLU A 42 -3.36 14.49 -21.49
C GLU A 42 -3.80 13.89 -20.14
N ILE A 43 -2.92 13.94 -19.14
CA ILE A 43 -3.10 13.34 -17.82
C ILE A 43 -3.73 14.38 -16.88
N PRO A 44 -4.80 14.02 -16.17
CA PRO A 44 -5.46 14.92 -15.24
C PRO A 44 -4.51 15.34 -14.10
N VAL A 45 -4.65 16.59 -13.66
CA VAL A 45 -3.94 17.14 -12.50
C VAL A 45 -4.96 17.36 -11.39
N THR A 46 -4.65 16.90 -10.18
CA THR A 46 -5.54 16.99 -9.02
C THR A 46 -4.79 17.48 -7.79
N SER A 47 -5.47 18.28 -6.97
CA SER A 47 -4.95 18.71 -5.68
C SER A 47 -4.76 17.50 -4.76
N CYS A 48 -3.66 17.44 -4.03
CA CYS A 48 -3.43 16.37 -3.06
C CYS A 48 -4.48 16.32 -1.92
N LEU A 49 -5.21 17.42 -1.69
CA LEU A 49 -6.29 17.51 -0.71
C LEU A 49 -7.61 16.88 -1.21
N GLU A 50 -7.76 16.72 -2.52
CA GLU A 50 -8.95 16.13 -3.16
C GLU A 50 -8.72 14.67 -3.55
N PHE A 51 -7.48 14.20 -3.44
CA PHE A 51 -7.09 12.86 -3.83
C PHE A 51 -7.51 11.81 -2.78
N LEU A 52 -8.43 10.94 -3.19
CA LEU A 52 -8.87 9.82 -2.37
C LEU A 52 -7.97 8.60 -2.57
N TRP A 53 -7.34 8.15 -1.50
CA TRP A 53 -6.56 6.91 -1.52
C TRP A 53 -7.48 5.69 -1.33
N ASP A 54 -7.93 5.12 -2.45
CA ASP A 54 -8.97 4.08 -2.52
C ASP A 54 -8.52 2.75 -3.16
N ARG A 55 -7.24 2.63 -3.54
CA ARG A 55 -6.60 1.42 -4.09
C ARG A 55 -5.08 1.42 -3.88
N PRO A 56 -4.37 0.29 -4.03
CA PRO A 56 -2.91 0.28 -4.02
C PRO A 56 -2.36 1.34 -4.97
N THR A 57 -1.48 2.20 -4.46
CA THR A 57 -1.03 3.41 -5.19
C THR A 57 0.49 3.49 -5.16
N VAL A 58 1.10 3.74 -6.32
CA VAL A 58 2.49 4.13 -6.46
C VAL A 58 2.55 5.64 -6.62
N LEU A 59 3.14 6.32 -5.64
CA LEU A 59 3.41 7.76 -5.70
C LEU A 59 4.81 7.99 -6.29
N VAL A 60 4.89 8.71 -7.40
CA VAL A 60 6.15 8.98 -8.11
C VAL A 60 6.56 10.43 -7.91
N LEU A 61 7.71 10.62 -7.27
CA LEU A 61 8.31 11.93 -7.03
C LEU A 61 9.28 12.29 -8.16
N GLY A 62 9.22 13.54 -8.61
CA GLY A 62 10.12 14.07 -9.63
C GLY A 62 11.54 14.32 -9.12
N ASN A 63 12.48 14.36 -10.05
CA ASN A 63 13.84 14.83 -9.77
C ASN A 63 13.82 16.34 -9.49
N GLU A 64 14.74 16.81 -8.63
CA GLU A 64 14.88 18.23 -8.33
C GLU A 64 15.31 19.02 -9.57
N GLY A 65 14.51 20.02 -9.95
CA GLY A 65 14.77 20.87 -11.12
C GLY A 65 14.14 20.33 -12.41
N SER A 66 14.35 19.07 -12.78
CA SER A 66 13.78 18.52 -14.03
C SER A 66 12.37 17.94 -13.89
N GLY A 67 11.91 17.64 -12.67
CA GLY A 67 10.63 16.99 -12.43
C GLY A 67 10.61 15.54 -12.92
N LEU A 68 9.43 15.07 -13.33
CA LEU A 68 9.25 13.75 -13.94
C LEU A 68 9.74 13.76 -15.39
N SER A 69 10.41 12.70 -15.83
CA SER A 69 10.70 12.52 -17.26
C SER A 69 9.39 12.34 -18.04
N LYS A 70 9.39 12.70 -19.33
CA LYS A 70 8.19 12.55 -20.19
C LYS A 70 7.66 11.12 -20.23
N GLU A 71 8.55 10.15 -20.23
CA GLU A 71 8.21 8.72 -20.24
C GLU A 71 7.55 8.26 -18.93
N VAL A 72 8.09 8.70 -17.80
CA VAL A 72 7.51 8.42 -16.47
C VAL A 72 6.17 9.13 -16.33
N GLN A 73 6.09 10.40 -16.76
CA GLN A 73 4.85 11.15 -16.78
C GLN A 73 3.79 10.43 -17.63
N ALA A 74 4.12 9.98 -18.85
CA ALA A 74 3.21 9.23 -19.72
C ALA A 74 2.73 7.89 -19.12
N SER A 75 3.49 7.32 -18.18
CA SER A 75 3.10 6.11 -17.44
C SER A 75 2.19 6.39 -16.23
N CYS A 76 2.00 7.68 -15.88
CA CYS A 76 1.11 8.10 -14.80
C CYS A 76 -0.34 8.19 -15.29
N GLN A 77 -1.26 7.78 -14.43
CA GLN A 77 -2.71 7.87 -14.68
C GLN A 77 -3.29 9.19 -14.16
N LEU A 78 -2.59 9.81 -13.20
CA LEU A 78 -2.94 11.06 -12.54
C LEU A 78 -1.68 11.80 -12.13
N LEU A 79 -1.72 13.12 -12.10
CA LEU A 79 -0.70 13.97 -11.50
C LEU A 79 -1.25 14.68 -10.27
N LEU A 80 -0.52 14.62 -9.17
CA LEU A 80 -0.82 15.31 -7.93
C LEU A 80 -0.03 16.59 -7.81
N THR A 81 -0.66 17.64 -7.32
CA THR A 81 -0.02 18.92 -7.04
C THR A 81 -0.38 19.41 -5.63
N ILE A 82 0.54 20.16 -5.03
CA ILE A 82 0.30 20.91 -3.80
C ILE A 82 -0.04 22.33 -4.22
N LEU A 83 -1.31 22.70 -4.09
CA LEU A 83 -1.75 24.05 -4.41
C LEU A 83 -1.22 25.04 -3.36
N PRO A 84 -0.60 26.15 -3.78
CA PRO A 84 -0.19 27.17 -2.84
C PRO A 84 -1.44 27.90 -2.30
N GLY A 85 -1.47 28.20 -1.00
CA GLY A 85 -2.55 28.98 -0.40
C GLY A 85 -2.55 30.47 -0.78
N ARG A 86 -1.63 30.90 -1.64
CA ARG A 86 -1.45 32.27 -2.12
C ARG A 86 -0.74 32.28 -3.47
N GLN A 87 -0.74 33.41 -4.16
CA GLN A 87 0.10 33.59 -5.34
C GLN A 87 1.59 33.42 -4.97
N LEU A 88 2.28 32.55 -5.69
CA LEU A 88 3.73 32.37 -5.55
C LEU A 88 4.46 33.57 -6.19
N PRO A 89 5.51 34.11 -5.54
CA PRO A 89 6.40 35.08 -6.17
C PRO A 89 7.03 34.50 -7.44
N SER A 90 7.32 35.36 -8.41
CA SER A 90 8.07 34.97 -9.61
C SER A 90 9.42 34.35 -9.22
N GLY A 91 9.71 33.16 -9.74
CA GLY A 91 10.95 32.42 -9.46
C GLY A 91 10.87 31.42 -8.31
N LEU A 92 9.69 31.23 -7.68
CA LEU A 92 9.44 30.13 -6.77
C LEU A 92 8.47 29.13 -7.40
N ASP A 93 9.04 28.15 -8.10
CA ASP A 93 8.28 27.24 -8.96
C ASP A 93 7.85 25.95 -8.23
N SER A 94 8.55 25.57 -7.16
CA SER A 94 8.27 24.34 -6.41
C SER A 94 8.81 24.35 -4.97
N LEU A 95 8.32 23.40 -4.17
CA LEU A 95 8.89 23.06 -2.87
C LEU A 95 10.06 22.09 -3.05
N ASN A 96 10.91 21.99 -2.02
CA ASN A 96 11.88 20.91 -1.95
C ASN A 96 11.17 19.54 -2.04
N VAL A 97 11.77 18.56 -2.73
CA VAL A 97 11.15 17.25 -3.00
C VAL A 97 10.80 16.51 -1.71
N SER A 98 11.63 16.59 -0.67
CA SER A 98 11.36 15.94 0.62
C SER A 98 10.21 16.61 1.38
N VAL A 99 10.10 17.94 1.29
CA VAL A 99 8.98 18.69 1.88
C VAL A 99 7.68 18.35 1.15
N ALA A 100 7.72 18.32 -0.19
CA ALA A 100 6.58 17.92 -1.01
C ALA A 100 6.15 16.48 -0.69
N ALA A 101 7.10 15.55 -0.57
CA ALA A 101 6.83 14.17 -0.18
C ALA A 101 6.14 14.08 1.18
N GLY A 102 6.62 14.81 2.19
CA GLY A 102 6.01 14.84 3.52
C GLY A 102 4.56 15.33 3.50
N ILE A 103 4.30 16.44 2.78
CA ILE A 103 2.95 17.01 2.63
C ILE A 103 2.02 16.03 1.90
N LEU A 104 2.49 15.47 0.77
CA LEU A 104 1.72 14.53 -0.04
C LEU A 104 1.36 13.28 0.76
N LEU A 105 2.36 12.62 1.36
CA LEU A 105 2.15 11.42 2.16
C LEU A 105 1.19 11.70 3.32
N HIS A 106 1.38 12.80 4.05
CA HIS A 106 0.46 13.17 5.12
C HIS A 106 -0.97 13.39 4.63
N SER A 107 -1.14 14.12 3.51
CA SER A 107 -2.44 14.43 2.92
C SER A 107 -3.17 13.16 2.49
N ILE A 108 -2.51 12.29 1.71
CA ILE A 108 -3.14 11.08 1.16
C ILE A 108 -3.40 10.03 2.24
N CYS A 109 -2.49 9.89 3.23
CA CYS A 109 -2.67 8.97 4.36
C CYS A 109 -3.84 9.39 5.25
N SER A 110 -3.99 10.69 5.50
CA SER A 110 -5.09 11.24 6.31
C SER A 110 -6.46 11.03 5.66
N GLN A 111 -6.49 10.85 4.34
CA GLN A 111 -7.71 10.61 3.56
C GLN A 111 -7.98 9.12 3.31
N ARG A 112 -7.14 8.22 3.84
CA ARG A 112 -7.24 6.78 3.59
C ARG A 112 -8.55 6.24 4.14
N LYS A 113 -9.46 5.82 3.25
CA LYS A 113 -10.56 4.92 3.63
C LYS A 113 -9.93 3.55 3.92
N GLY A 114 -10.24 2.99 5.09
CA GLY A 114 -9.55 1.81 5.63
C GLY A 114 -9.46 0.68 4.63
N PHE A 115 -8.25 0.43 4.12
CA PHE A 115 -7.89 -0.86 3.53
C PHE A 115 -7.78 -1.84 4.68
N SER A 116 -8.69 -2.82 4.73
CA SER A 116 -8.54 -3.94 5.67
C SER A 116 -7.16 -4.54 5.46
N ALA A 117 -6.32 -4.49 6.49
CA ALA A 117 -4.97 -5.01 6.52
C ALA A 117 -5.00 -6.54 6.62
N GLU A 118 -5.67 -7.20 5.69
CA GLU A 118 -5.72 -8.65 5.62
C GLU A 118 -4.64 -9.11 4.64
N LYS A 119 -3.78 -10.03 5.11
CA LYS A 119 -2.71 -10.71 4.36
C LYS A 119 -1.30 -10.12 4.49
N ARG A 120 -0.77 -10.05 5.71
CA ARG A 120 0.69 -10.01 5.96
C ARG A 120 1.24 -11.19 6.77
N GLU A 121 0.43 -12.16 7.18
CA GLU A 121 0.89 -13.39 7.83
C GLU A 121 0.40 -14.62 7.06
N GLN A 122 1.14 -15.04 6.04
CA GLN A 122 1.17 -16.41 5.51
C GLN A 122 2.16 -16.46 4.34
N LEU A 123 3.45 -16.54 4.66
CA LEU A 123 4.50 -17.10 3.79
C LEU A 123 5.82 -17.14 4.58
N LEU A 124 6.00 -18.23 5.33
CA LEU A 124 7.21 -18.85 5.92
C LEU A 124 6.63 -20.11 6.62
N ASP A 125 6.75 -21.37 6.21
CA ASP A 125 7.53 -22.12 5.22
C ASP A 125 6.74 -23.39 4.81
N PRO A 126 6.95 -23.96 3.62
CA PRO A 126 6.60 -25.35 3.30
C PRO A 126 7.83 -26.26 3.53
N GLN A 127 7.75 -27.22 4.45
CA GLN A 127 8.24 -28.61 4.30
C GLN A 127 8.40 -29.32 5.66
N GLY A 128 7.98 -30.59 5.68
CA GLY A 128 8.20 -31.49 6.81
C GLY A 128 7.31 -32.73 6.77
N THR A 129 7.23 -33.43 5.64
CA THR A 129 6.65 -34.77 5.59
C THR A 129 7.59 -35.80 6.23
N SER A 130 6.96 -36.71 6.99
CA SER A 130 7.39 -38.10 7.24
C SER A 130 8.37 -38.39 8.38
N ALA A 131 7.84 -38.96 9.46
CA ALA A 131 8.45 -40.13 10.11
C ALA A 131 7.40 -40.92 10.89
N THR A 132 6.92 -42.00 10.29
CA THR A 132 6.30 -43.14 10.96
C THR A 132 7.33 -43.79 11.88
N SER A 133 6.98 -44.06 13.14
CA SER A 133 7.66 -45.09 13.92
C SER A 133 6.67 -45.80 14.84
N ALA A 134 6.71 -47.12 14.77
CA ALA A 134 5.78 -48.05 15.37
C ALA A 134 6.34 -48.62 16.69
N GLY A 135 5.46 -48.73 17.69
CA GLY A 135 5.44 -49.75 18.75
C GLY A 135 6.16 -49.41 20.07
N PRO A 136 5.88 -50.13 21.18
CA PRO A 136 4.66 -50.82 21.57
C PRO A 136 4.15 -50.37 22.96
N ARG A 137 2.84 -50.43 23.23
CA ARG A 137 2.32 -50.36 24.61
C ARG A 137 1.69 -51.70 24.99
N VAL A 138 2.35 -52.33 25.96
CA VAL A 138 1.96 -53.57 26.62
C VAL A 138 0.78 -53.30 27.56
N ALA A 139 -0.08 -54.31 27.63
CA ALA A 139 -1.35 -54.43 28.34
C ALA A 139 -1.36 -53.98 29.81
N GLN A 140 -2.53 -53.55 30.30
CA GLN A 140 -3.37 -54.33 31.23
C GLN A 140 -4.58 -53.50 31.74
N HIS A 141 -5.78 -53.99 31.43
CA HIS A 141 -7.02 -53.84 32.24
C HIS A 141 -6.88 -54.68 33.54
N PRO A 142 -7.75 -54.64 34.59
CA PRO A 142 -9.20 -54.33 34.54
C PRO A 142 -9.84 -53.66 35.80
N GLY A 143 -11.14 -53.37 35.70
CA GLY A 143 -12.05 -53.08 36.82
C GLY A 143 -13.20 -52.17 36.38
N LEU A 144 -14.34 -52.72 35.92
CA LEU A 144 -15.60 -52.88 36.69
C LEU A 144 -16.19 -51.51 37.13
N SER A 145 -17.43 -51.10 36.89
CA SER A 145 -18.64 -51.68 36.29
C SER A 145 -19.75 -50.61 36.34
N SER A 146 -20.77 -50.74 35.50
CA SER A 146 -22.17 -50.30 35.71
C SER A 146 -22.57 -48.85 35.38
N GLU A 147 -23.39 -48.69 34.32
CA GLU A 147 -24.45 -47.67 34.20
C GLU A 147 -25.72 -48.14 34.96
N PRO A 148 -26.93 -47.52 34.88
CA PRO A 148 -27.39 -46.18 34.44
C PRO A 148 -28.36 -45.51 35.49
N GLU A 149 -29.23 -44.58 35.04
CA GLU A 149 -30.44 -43.99 35.68
C GLU A 149 -30.22 -42.64 36.41
N GLN A 150 -30.70 -41.47 35.93
CA GLN A 150 -32.04 -40.95 35.56
C GLN A 150 -32.70 -40.14 36.71
N GLU A 151 -33.34 -39.01 36.32
CA GLU A 151 -34.35 -38.23 37.09
C GLU A 151 -33.81 -37.27 38.19
N ARG A 152 -34.25 -36.02 38.45
CA ARG A 152 -35.33 -35.08 38.05
C ARG A 152 -34.77 -33.65 38.24
N HIS A 153 -35.11 -32.67 37.40
CA HIS A 153 -36.17 -31.67 37.60
C HIS A 153 -36.33 -31.02 39.01
N ASN A 154 -36.09 -29.70 39.03
CA ASN A 154 -36.96 -28.62 39.54
C ASN A 154 -36.57 -27.89 40.86
N GLY A 155 -36.57 -26.55 40.76
CA GLY A 155 -37.20 -25.65 41.75
C GLY A 155 -36.31 -25.06 42.84
N GLY A 156 -36.03 -23.76 42.72
CA GLY A 156 -35.47 -22.90 43.76
C GLY A 156 -35.25 -21.48 43.26
#